data_AF-A0A3R8R6U9-F1
#
_entry.id   AF-A0A3R8R6U9-F1
#
_cell.length_a   1.000
_cell.length_b   1.000
_cell.length_c   1.000
_cell.angle_alpha   90.00
_cell.angle_beta   90.00
_cell.angle_gamma   90.00
#
_symmetry.space_group_name_H-M   'P 1'
#
loop_
_entity.id
_entity.type
_entity.pdbx_description
1 polymer ?
#
loop_
_entity_poly.entity_id
_entity_poly.type
_entity_poly.pdbx_seq_one_letter_code
_entity_poly.pdbx_strand_id
1 'polypeptide(L)'
;MRKFGNSLSILLLSAMFLGACTNKTRIGQISTSSSPSSSSSSTRASSSTSTTSSETTKVSGKDFPELNIGIQLESGQDTIDYAKMILGDKDWIVIEGNYTRTESIPYNLLQGNDGSLYWVYQDGEIYDKDNKLVHQP
;
A
#
# COMPACT_ATOMS: atom_id res chain seq x y z
N MET A 1 -46.82 0.53 22.12
CA MET A 1 -46.49 -0.88 21.79
C MET A 1 -46.94 -1.21 20.37
N ARG A 2 -46.04 -1.20 19.39
CA ARG A 2 -46.24 -1.87 18.09
C ARG A 2 -44.87 -2.38 17.62
N LYS A 3 -44.73 -3.70 17.60
CA LYS A 3 -43.59 -4.45 17.07
C LYS A 3 -43.80 -4.60 15.57
N PHE A 4 -42.79 -4.34 14.76
CA PHE A 4 -42.69 -4.92 13.41
C PHE A 4 -41.31 -5.54 13.27
N GLY A 5 -41.34 -6.83 12.93
CA GLY A 5 -40.21 -7.73 12.94
C GLY A 5 -39.46 -7.79 11.61
N ASN A 6 -38.29 -8.39 11.76
CA ASN A 6 -37.25 -8.74 10.80
C ASN A 6 -37.73 -9.24 9.43
N SER A 7 -36.96 -8.91 8.40
CA SER A 7 -36.59 -9.90 7.37
C SER A 7 -35.19 -9.59 6.84
N LEU A 8 -34.31 -10.54 7.13
CA LEU A 8 -32.91 -10.64 6.76
C LEU A 8 -32.86 -11.31 5.38
N SER A 9 -32.58 -10.56 4.31
CA SER A 9 -32.38 -11.14 2.97
C SER A 9 -30.89 -11.23 2.67
N ILE A 10 -30.36 -12.44 2.83
CA ILE A 10 -29.04 -12.87 2.37
C ILE A 10 -29.21 -13.32 0.92
N LEU A 11 -28.61 -12.60 -0.03
CA LEU A 11 -28.51 -13.03 -1.43
C LEU A 11 -27.09 -13.52 -1.69
N LEU A 12 -26.92 -14.84 -1.59
CA LEU A 12 -25.82 -15.63 -2.11
C LEU A 12 -26.13 -15.99 -3.57
N LEU A 13 -25.26 -15.65 -4.53
CA LEU A 13 -25.19 -16.23 -5.89
C LEU A 13 -23.97 -15.58 -6.59
N SER A 14 -23.03 -16.22 -7.29
CA SER A 14 -22.83 -17.61 -7.72
C SER A 14 -21.39 -17.69 -8.26
N ALA A 15 -20.72 -18.82 -8.02
CA ALA A 15 -19.40 -19.12 -8.53
C ALA A 15 -19.42 -19.64 -9.98
N MET A 16 -18.22 -19.61 -10.58
CA MET A 16 -17.73 -20.35 -11.75
C MET A 16 -17.84 -19.67 -13.12
N PHE A 17 -16.68 -19.38 -13.71
CA PHE A 17 -16.31 -19.98 -15.00
C PHE A 17 -14.84 -20.41 -14.98
N LEU A 18 -14.62 -21.68 -15.30
CA LEU A 18 -13.34 -22.32 -15.58
C LEU A 18 -12.85 -21.87 -16.97
N GLY A 19 -11.54 -21.60 -17.09
CA GLY A 19 -10.82 -21.51 -18.36
C GLY A 19 -9.52 -22.31 -18.30
N ALA A 20 -9.58 -23.57 -18.72
CA ALA A 20 -8.45 -24.40 -19.15
C ALA A 20 -8.14 -24.04 -20.64
N CYS A 21 -6.98 -24.22 -21.29
CA CYS A 21 -5.87 -25.15 -21.14
C CYS A 21 -4.74 -24.76 -22.16
N THR A 22 -3.45 -24.97 -21.80
CA THR A 22 -2.43 -25.75 -22.60
C THR A 22 -1.75 -25.07 -23.83
N ASN A 23 -0.44 -25.13 -24.14
CA ASN A 23 0.78 -25.84 -23.69
C ASN A 23 2.03 -25.12 -24.27
N LYS A 24 3.25 -25.37 -23.73
CA LYS A 24 4.41 -26.01 -24.43
C LYS A 24 5.70 -26.05 -23.57
N THR A 25 5.90 -27.18 -22.89
CA THR A 25 7.09 -28.09 -22.89
C THR A 25 8.47 -27.44 -23.19
N ARG A 26 9.56 -27.59 -22.39
CA ARG A 26 10.22 -28.87 -22.02
C ARG A 26 11.51 -28.67 -21.16
N ILE A 27 11.84 -29.74 -20.40
CA ILE A 27 13.16 -30.22 -19.89
C ILE A 27 13.72 -29.65 -18.57
N GLY A 28 13.90 -30.56 -17.60
CA GLY A 28 14.89 -30.46 -16.52
C GLY A 28 14.40 -30.99 -15.16
N GLN A 29 14.01 -32.27 -15.04
CA GLN A 29 14.82 -33.36 -14.44
C GLN A 29 14.74 -33.51 -12.90
N ILE A 30 14.30 -34.73 -12.50
CA ILE A 30 14.69 -35.56 -11.33
C ILE A 30 13.70 -35.66 -10.13
N SER A 31 13.32 -36.93 -9.91
CA SER A 31 12.44 -37.62 -8.96
C SER A 31 12.68 -37.31 -7.47
N THR A 32 11.71 -37.38 -6.54
CA THR A 32 11.11 -38.60 -5.97
C THR A 32 10.07 -38.21 -4.87
N SER A 33 9.16 -39.14 -4.60
CA SER A 33 7.97 -39.13 -3.73
C SER A 33 8.12 -38.75 -2.25
N SER A 34 7.15 -38.00 -1.69
CA SER A 34 6.30 -38.36 -0.52
C SER A 34 5.54 -37.14 0.04
N SER A 35 4.20 -37.22 0.12
CA SER A 35 3.37 -36.46 1.09
C SER A 35 3.42 -37.20 2.45
N PRO A 36 3.13 -36.63 3.65
CA PRO A 36 2.08 -35.63 3.94
C PRO A 36 2.34 -34.62 5.11
N SER A 37 1.29 -33.83 5.40
CA SER A 37 0.83 -33.31 6.72
C SER A 37 1.59 -32.19 7.48
N SER A 38 0.94 -31.02 7.46
CA SER A 38 0.52 -30.16 8.60
C SER A 38 1.51 -29.58 9.64
N SER A 39 1.36 -28.26 9.75
CA SER A 39 1.33 -27.38 10.95
C SER A 39 2.61 -26.85 11.60
N SER A 40 2.62 -25.51 11.63
CA SER A 40 2.97 -24.57 12.72
C SER A 40 4.42 -24.13 12.99
N SER A 41 4.50 -22.81 13.10
CA SER A 41 5.41 -21.96 13.88
C SER A 41 6.84 -21.70 13.42
N SER A 42 7.00 -20.46 12.95
CA SER A 42 7.93 -19.43 13.47
C SER A 42 9.43 -19.48 13.14
N THR A 43 9.85 -18.32 12.60
CA THR A 43 11.10 -17.57 12.81
C THR A 43 12.23 -17.63 11.75
N ARG A 44 12.44 -16.43 11.16
CA ARG A 44 13.71 -15.70 10.94
C ARG A 44 14.81 -16.36 10.10
N ALA A 45 15.23 -15.70 9.01
CA ALA A 45 16.29 -14.68 9.03
C ALA A 45 16.59 -14.13 7.63
N SER A 46 17.12 -12.92 7.63
CA SER A 46 17.34 -11.98 6.53
C SER A 46 18.38 -12.39 5.48
N SER A 47 18.26 -11.82 4.28
CA SER A 47 19.43 -11.45 3.47
C SER A 47 19.14 -10.14 2.73
N SER A 48 19.72 -9.07 3.27
CA SER A 48 19.86 -7.75 2.69
C SER A 48 20.60 -7.80 1.35
N THR A 49 20.07 -7.12 0.33
CA THR A 49 20.91 -6.58 -0.73
C THR A 49 20.57 -5.11 -0.88
N SER A 50 21.42 -4.28 -0.28
CA SER A 50 21.47 -2.84 -0.43
C SER A 50 22.04 -2.53 -1.81
N THR A 51 21.28 -1.85 -2.63
CA THR A 51 21.83 -1.08 -3.76
C THR A 51 21.36 0.36 -3.62
N THR A 52 22.17 1.10 -2.87
CA THR A 52 22.30 2.55 -2.99
C THR A 52 22.59 2.87 -4.46
N SER A 53 21.71 3.63 -5.09
CA SER A 53 22.02 4.37 -6.31
C SER A 53 21.53 5.78 -6.10
N SER A 54 22.37 6.54 -5.41
CA SER A 54 22.35 7.99 -5.44
C SER A 54 22.72 8.41 -6.85
N GLU A 55 21.74 8.84 -7.65
CA GLU A 55 22.01 9.58 -8.87
C GLU A 55 21.24 10.90 -8.82
N THR A 56 21.93 11.92 -8.31
CA THR A 56 21.55 13.31 -8.46
C THR A 56 21.65 13.70 -9.93
N THR A 57 20.51 13.94 -10.57
CA THR A 57 20.46 14.77 -11.78
C THR A 57 19.54 15.96 -11.52
N LYS A 58 20.18 17.11 -11.26
CA LYS A 58 19.56 18.44 -11.22
C LYS A 58 18.80 18.71 -12.52
N VAL A 59 17.50 18.99 -12.44
CA VAL A 59 16.80 19.79 -13.45
C VAL A 59 15.82 20.75 -12.76
N SER A 60 16.29 21.99 -12.60
CA SER A 60 15.56 23.27 -12.58
C SER A 60 14.05 23.26 -12.30
N GLY A 61 13.66 23.71 -11.10
CA GLY A 61 12.30 24.20 -10.84
C GLY A 61 12.02 24.51 -9.36
N LYS A 62 12.14 25.78 -8.97
CA LYS A 62 11.78 26.37 -7.66
C LYS A 62 12.24 25.61 -6.42
N ASP A 63 13.31 26.12 -5.79
CA ASP A 63 13.80 25.70 -4.47
C ASP A 63 12.71 25.89 -3.41
N PHE A 64 11.94 24.85 -3.14
CA PHE A 64 11.39 24.64 -1.80
C PHE A 64 12.58 24.23 -0.92
N PRO A 65 12.75 24.82 0.28
CA PRO A 65 13.86 24.45 1.15
C PRO A 65 13.77 22.95 1.41
N GLU A 66 14.75 22.22 0.91
CA GLU A 66 14.99 20.80 1.17
C GLU A 66 15.23 20.65 2.67
N LEU A 67 14.14 20.54 3.42
CA LEU A 67 14.14 20.24 4.84
C LEU A 67 14.76 18.85 4.98
N ASN A 68 16.05 18.83 5.32
CA ASN A 68 16.86 17.65 5.60
C ASN A 68 16.38 16.95 6.89
N ILE A 69 15.20 16.35 6.80
CA ILE A 69 14.67 15.30 7.69
C ILE A 69 14.29 14.08 6.83
N GLY A 70 15.19 13.72 5.91
CA GLY A 70 15.49 12.34 5.47
C GLY A 70 14.42 11.51 4.75
N ILE A 71 13.20 12.01 4.56
CA ILE A 71 12.13 11.25 3.91
C ILE A 71 11.70 11.98 2.64
N GLN A 72 11.73 11.26 1.52
CA GLN A 72 11.16 11.68 0.24
C GLN A 72 10.30 10.52 -0.26
N LEU A 73 8.99 10.60 -0.03
CA LEU A 73 8.05 9.58 -0.48
C LEU A 73 7.82 9.70 -1.98
N GLU A 74 7.75 8.55 -2.65
CA GLU A 74 7.14 8.47 -3.97
C GLU A 74 5.62 8.32 -3.86
N SER A 75 4.93 8.54 -4.98
CA SER A 75 3.48 8.39 -5.04
C SER A 75 3.05 6.92 -4.92
N GLY A 76 1.77 6.65 -4.65
CA GLY A 76 1.23 5.30 -4.70
C GLY A 76 1.65 4.45 -3.49
N GLN A 77 2.31 3.32 -3.76
CA GLN A 77 2.57 2.28 -2.77
C GLN A 77 3.52 2.75 -1.66
N ASP A 78 4.53 3.56 -1.99
CA ASP A 78 5.48 4.10 -1.01
C ASP A 78 4.77 4.95 0.05
N THR A 79 3.83 5.79 -0.39
CA THR A 79 2.98 6.56 0.52
C THR A 79 2.08 5.65 1.38
N ILE A 80 1.51 4.59 0.79
CA ILE A 80 0.65 3.63 1.51
C ILE A 80 1.44 2.89 2.59
N ASP A 81 2.65 2.42 2.27
CA ASP A 81 3.50 1.68 3.20
C ASP A 81 3.94 2.57 4.37
N TYR A 82 4.28 3.83 4.07
CA TYR A 82 4.57 4.83 5.08
C TYR A 82 3.36 5.11 5.99
N ALA A 83 2.19 5.34 5.41
CA ALA A 83 0.96 5.55 6.18
C ALA A 83 0.60 4.33 7.03
N LYS A 84 0.81 3.12 6.53
CA LYS A 84 0.60 1.87 7.29
C LYS A 84 1.54 1.79 8.51
N MET A 85 2.79 2.21 8.36
CA MET A 85 3.76 2.25 9.46
C MET A 85 3.35 3.21 10.57
N ILE A 86 2.81 4.39 10.22
CA ILE A 86 2.50 5.45 11.18
C ILE A 86 1.07 5.34 11.75
N LEU A 87 0.08 5.11 10.88
CA LEU A 87 -1.36 5.16 11.20
C LEU A 87 -1.99 3.77 11.42
N GLY A 88 -1.22 2.71 11.18
CA GLY A 88 -1.70 1.32 11.19
C GLY A 88 -2.34 0.90 9.87
N ASP A 89 -2.69 -0.39 9.79
CA ASP A 89 -3.29 -0.97 8.60
C ASP A 89 -4.80 -0.70 8.53
N LYS A 90 -5.24 -0.11 7.40
CA LYS A 90 -6.64 0.23 7.14
C LYS A 90 -7.06 -0.02 5.69
N ASP A 91 -6.35 -0.91 4.99
CA ASP A 91 -6.54 -1.15 3.55
C ASP A 91 -6.48 0.15 2.73
N TRP A 92 -5.43 0.95 2.99
CA TRP A 92 -5.26 2.27 2.38
C TRP A 92 -5.28 2.22 0.85
N ILE A 93 -6.02 3.14 0.26
CA ILE A 93 -5.99 3.43 -1.18
C ILE A 93 -5.64 4.90 -1.41
N VAL A 94 -4.92 5.19 -2.49
CA VAL A 94 -4.75 6.56 -2.98
C VAL A 94 -5.97 6.95 -3.78
N ILE A 95 -6.62 8.05 -3.42
CA ILE A 95 -7.80 8.58 -4.13
C ILE A 95 -7.52 9.89 -4.86
N GLU A 96 -6.48 10.63 -4.47
CA GLU A 96 -6.02 11.86 -5.14
C GLU A 96 -4.52 12.06 -4.90
N GLY A 97 -3.85 12.82 -5.77
CA GLY A 97 -2.47 13.25 -5.57
C GLY A 97 -2.03 14.28 -6.61
N ASN A 98 -0.91 14.98 -6.35
CA ASN A 98 -0.41 16.09 -7.18
C ASN A 98 1.07 15.95 -7.59
N TYR A 99 1.64 14.73 -7.58
CA TYR A 99 3.06 14.47 -7.87
C TYR A 99 3.56 14.93 -9.26
N THR A 100 2.67 15.29 -10.17
CA THR A 100 3.01 15.87 -11.49
C THR A 100 2.98 17.41 -11.51
N ARG A 101 2.67 18.06 -10.38
CA ARG A 101 2.56 19.51 -10.24
C ARG A 101 3.74 20.06 -9.43
N THR A 102 4.27 21.22 -9.82
CA THR A 102 5.45 21.84 -9.17
C THR A 102 5.11 23.10 -8.36
N GLU A 103 3.83 23.46 -8.25
CA GLU A 103 3.38 24.70 -7.59
C GLU A 103 3.10 24.52 -6.09
N SER A 104 3.13 23.27 -5.61
CA SER A 104 2.81 22.87 -4.25
C SER A 104 3.65 21.66 -3.86
N ILE A 105 3.87 21.46 -2.56
CA ILE A 105 4.50 20.23 -2.06
C ILE A 105 3.66 19.02 -2.53
N PRO A 106 4.29 17.99 -3.11
CA PRO A 106 3.59 16.79 -3.54
C PRO A 106 2.94 16.04 -2.37
N TYR A 107 1.78 15.43 -2.61
CA TYR A 107 1.02 14.66 -1.65
C TYR A 107 0.18 13.57 -2.32
N ASN A 108 -0.25 12.59 -1.53
CA ASN A 108 -1.36 11.69 -1.81
C ASN A 108 -2.44 11.82 -0.73
N LEU A 109 -3.70 11.85 -1.14
CA LEU A 109 -4.85 11.69 -0.26
C LEU A 109 -5.16 10.20 -0.16
N LEU A 110 -5.03 9.66 1.05
CA LEU A 110 -5.32 8.27 1.35
C LEU A 110 -6.71 8.14 1.97
N GLN A 111 -7.43 7.09 1.56
CA GLN A 111 -8.68 6.67 2.17
C GLN A 111 -8.54 5.26 2.76
N GLY A 112 -8.93 5.10 4.02
CA GLY A 112 -9.03 3.79 4.67
C GLY A 112 -10.41 3.17 4.48
N ASN A 113 -10.52 1.86 4.67
CA ASN A 113 -11.81 1.14 4.61
C ASN A 113 -12.83 1.60 5.68
N ASP A 114 -12.37 2.25 6.74
CA ASP A 114 -13.16 2.85 7.82
C ASP A 114 -13.68 4.26 7.47
N GLY A 115 -13.36 4.76 6.27
CA GLY A 115 -13.71 6.10 5.82
C GLY A 115 -12.76 7.20 6.31
N SER A 116 -11.66 6.84 6.97
CA SER A 116 -10.60 7.79 7.33
C SER A 116 -10.00 8.43 6.09
N LEU A 117 -9.66 9.72 6.18
CA LEU A 117 -8.97 10.47 5.14
C LEU A 117 -7.72 11.15 5.72
N TYR A 118 -6.60 10.98 5.03
CA TYR A 118 -5.33 11.59 5.41
C TYR A 118 -4.56 12.11 4.19
N TRP A 119 -4.07 13.34 4.28
CA TRP A 119 -3.07 13.85 3.36
C TRP A 119 -1.70 13.42 3.85
N VAL A 120 -0.94 12.75 2.99
CA VAL A 120 0.44 12.37 3.23
C VAL A 120 1.31 13.11 2.21
N TYR A 121 2.14 14.02 2.71
CA TYR A 121 3.03 14.84 1.90
C TYR A 121 4.35 14.10 1.63
N GLN A 122 5.03 14.48 0.55
CA GLN A 122 6.29 13.88 0.11
C GLN A 122 7.40 13.96 1.17
N ASP A 123 7.39 15.01 1.99
CA ASP A 123 8.32 15.21 3.11
C ASP A 123 7.96 14.36 4.35
N GLY A 124 6.89 13.56 4.28
CA GLY A 124 6.46 12.65 5.34
C GLY A 124 5.50 13.26 6.35
N GLU A 125 5.07 14.52 6.17
CA GLU A 125 4.02 15.10 7.01
C GLU A 125 2.66 14.45 6.73
N ILE A 126 1.90 14.20 7.80
CA ILE A 126 0.56 13.59 7.72
C ILE A 126 -0.45 14.50 8.39
N TYR A 127 -1.53 14.81 7.67
CA TYR A 127 -2.65 15.59 8.16
C TYR A 127 -3.95 14.80 8.06
N ASP A 128 -4.83 14.94 9.06
CA ASP A 128 -6.17 14.36 9.01
C ASP A 128 -7.14 15.19 8.16
N LYS A 129 -8.37 14.68 8.00
CA LYS A 129 -9.48 15.31 7.27
C LYS A 129 -9.80 16.75 7.70
N ASP A 130 -9.45 17.14 8.94
CA ASP A 130 -9.72 18.46 9.53
C ASP A 130 -8.48 19.37 9.44
N ASN A 131 -7.49 18.98 8.63
CA ASN A 131 -6.24 19.70 8.43
C ASN A 131 -5.38 19.82 9.69
N LYS A 132 -5.55 18.89 10.65
CA LYS A 132 -4.73 18.81 11.85
C LYS A 132 -3.50 17.95 11.58
N LEU A 133 -2.33 18.45 11.97
CA LEU A 133 -1.08 17.68 11.91
C LEU A 133 -1.17 16.47 12.83
N VAL A 134 -0.97 15.29 12.26
CA VAL A 134 -1.01 13.98 12.92
C VAL A 134 0.40 13.46 13.15
N HIS A 135 1.29 13.68 12.18
CA HIS A 135 2.68 13.23 12.24
C HIS A 135 3.60 14.15 11.43
N GLN A 136 4.81 14.36 11.96
CA GLN A 136 5.94 14.99 11.30
C GLN A 136 7.19 14.13 11.62
N PRO A 137 8.04 13.82 10.63
CA PRO A 137 9.21 12.97 10.81
C PRO A 137 10.36 13.60 11.60
#